data_AF-A0A661KEE3-F1
#
_entry.id   AF-A0A661KEE3-F1
#
_cell.length_a   1.000
_cell.length_b   1.000
_cell.length_c   1.000
_cell.angle_alpha   90.00
_cell.angle_beta   90.00
_cell.angle_gamma   90.00
#
_symmetry.space_group_name_H-M   'P 1'
#
loop_
_entity.id
_entity.type
_entity.pdbx_description
1 polymer ?
#
loop_
_entity_poly.entity_id
_entity_poly.type
_entity_poly.pdbx_seq_one_letter_code
_entity_poly.pdbx_strand_id
1 'polypeptide(L)'
;MRSEEGVCFTDSGLDDNRLKRQRRGHLGPDVPTQAELDIMREKAEALGRTGQRLDECLRKLMALEERIKAVEVETRGVKELNALIGEFNNVREKAITYLHYLIIHREAIGFRRHPILEKMYRIPAKKKPLC
;
A
#
# COMPACT_ATOMS: atom_id res chain seq x y z
N MET A 1 -27.50 71.67 44.45
CA MET A 1 -28.88 71.35 44.01
C MET A 1 -28.73 70.59 42.69
N ARG A 2 -28.81 69.25 42.67
CA ARG A 2 -30.04 68.43 42.46
C ARG A 2 -30.76 68.84 41.15
N SER A 3 -31.04 68.01 40.15
CA SER A 3 -31.15 66.54 39.98
C SER A 3 -31.11 66.22 38.45
N GLU A 4 -30.59 65.08 37.96
CA GLU A 4 -31.33 63.86 37.52
C GLU A 4 -32.71 64.16 36.88
N GLU A 5 -33.08 63.71 35.67
CA GLU A 5 -33.08 62.34 35.12
C GLU A 5 -33.15 62.34 33.57
N GLY A 6 -32.78 61.21 32.94
CA GLY A 6 -33.11 60.96 31.52
C GLY A 6 -32.26 59.86 30.86
N VAL A 7 -32.23 58.66 31.44
CA VAL A 7 -31.64 57.48 30.79
C VAL A 7 -32.51 57.07 29.59
N CYS A 8 -31.95 57.04 28.40
CA CYS A 8 -32.43 56.16 27.33
C CYS A 8 -31.30 55.21 26.94
N PHE A 9 -31.51 53.95 27.30
CA PHE A 9 -30.75 52.78 26.89
C PHE A 9 -30.66 52.72 25.37
N THR A 10 -29.46 52.69 24.81
CA THR A 10 -29.23 51.99 23.54
C THR A 10 -28.48 50.72 23.86
N ASP A 11 -29.27 49.65 24.01
CA ASP A 11 -28.83 48.29 23.81
C ASP A 11 -28.32 48.15 22.37
N SER A 12 -27.01 47.98 22.22
CA SER A 12 -26.44 47.33 21.05
C SER A 12 -25.29 46.45 21.50
N GLY A 13 -25.65 45.36 22.20
CA GLY A 13 -24.87 44.14 22.07
C GLY A 13 -24.78 43.76 20.60
N LEU A 14 -23.60 43.97 19.99
CA LEU A 14 -23.11 43.44 18.71
C LEU A 14 -21.71 44.07 18.54
N ASP A 15 -20.59 43.37 18.54
CA ASP A 15 -20.35 41.99 18.17
C ASP A 15 -18.94 41.67 18.73
N ASP A 16 -18.86 40.85 19.79
CA ASP A 16 -17.63 40.29 20.40
C ASP A 16 -17.00 39.23 19.48
N ASN A 17 -16.96 39.56 18.20
CA ASN A 17 -16.78 38.71 17.04
C ASN A 17 -15.71 39.26 16.09
N ARG A 18 -15.18 40.46 16.40
CA ARG A 18 -14.00 41.01 15.73
C ARG A 18 -12.72 40.26 16.06
N LEU A 19 -12.71 39.48 17.16
CA LEU A 19 -11.58 38.63 17.57
C LEU A 19 -11.78 37.12 17.31
N LYS A 20 -12.94 36.69 16.79
CA LYS A 20 -13.22 35.25 16.56
C LYS A 20 -13.46 34.83 15.10
N ARG A 21 -13.45 35.76 14.14
CA ARG A 21 -13.66 35.45 12.71
C ARG A 21 -12.42 35.48 11.82
N GLN A 22 -11.27 35.91 12.32
CA GLN A 22 -9.99 35.91 11.58
C GLN A 22 -9.09 34.68 11.88
N ARG A 23 -9.68 33.56 12.30
CA ARG A 23 -9.01 32.23 12.32
C ARG A 23 -9.74 31.20 11.46
N ARG A 24 -10.47 31.67 10.44
CA ARG A 24 -10.99 30.84 9.36
C ARG A 24 -10.38 31.31 8.03
N GLY A 25 -9.05 31.50 8.05
CA GLY A 25 -8.28 31.72 6.83
C GLY A 25 -8.04 30.40 6.15
N HIS A 26 -8.95 30.04 5.25
CA HIS A 26 -8.70 29.24 4.05
C HIS A 26 -7.57 28.20 4.14
N LEU A 27 -7.85 27.03 4.72
CA LEU A 27 -7.17 25.81 4.28
C LEU A 27 -7.67 25.53 2.86
N GLY A 28 -7.04 26.16 1.87
CA GLY A 28 -7.06 25.63 0.51
C GLY A 28 -6.48 24.20 0.52
N PRO A 29 -6.61 23.42 -0.56
CA PRO A 29 -5.91 22.14 -0.59
C PRO A 29 -4.42 22.44 -0.33
N ASP A 30 -3.86 21.90 0.76
CA ASP A 30 -2.44 22.05 1.08
C ASP A 30 -1.66 21.51 -0.11
N VAL A 31 -1.16 22.41 -0.96
CA VAL A 31 -0.44 22.02 -2.17
C VAL A 31 0.87 21.41 -1.69
N PRO A 32 1.18 20.14 -2.05
CA PRO A 32 2.40 19.50 -1.58
C PRO A 32 3.62 20.32 -2.01
N THR A 33 4.53 20.52 -1.07
CA THR A 33 5.85 21.09 -1.32
C THR A 33 6.63 20.23 -2.31
N GLN A 34 7.63 20.80 -2.98
CA GLN A 34 8.49 20.04 -3.91
C GLN A 34 9.14 18.82 -3.23
N ALA A 35 9.59 18.97 -1.98
CA ALA A 35 10.16 17.87 -1.21
C ALA A 35 9.14 16.74 -0.96
N GLU A 36 7.89 17.08 -0.67
CA GLU A 36 6.81 16.08 -0.53
C GLU A 36 6.52 15.37 -1.85
N LEU A 37 6.51 16.09 -2.98
CA LEU A 37 6.33 15.50 -4.31
C LEU A 37 7.45 14.52 -4.67
N ASP A 38 8.71 14.86 -4.36
CA ASP A 38 9.86 13.99 -4.61
C ASP A 38 9.79 12.71 -3.76
N ILE A 39 9.39 12.84 -2.48
CA ILE A 39 9.14 11.69 -1.59
C ILE A 39 8.00 10.82 -2.14
N MET A 40 6.91 11.43 -2.62
CA MET A 40 5.79 10.69 -3.21
C MET A 40 6.21 9.92 -4.46
N ARG A 41 7.06 10.53 -5.31
CA ARG A 41 7.60 9.87 -6.51
C ARG A 41 8.47 8.67 -6.15
N GLU A 42 9.43 8.82 -5.25
CA GLU A 42 10.32 7.70 -4.84
C GLU A 42 9.49 6.55 -4.24
N LYS A 43 8.48 6.87 -3.42
CA LYS A 43 7.54 5.86 -2.88
C LYS A 43 6.78 5.13 -3.99
N ALA A 44 6.30 5.85 -5.01
CA ALA A 44 5.61 5.26 -6.15
C ALA A 44 6.54 4.35 -6.97
N GLU A 45 7.79 4.77 -7.20
CA GLU A 45 8.79 3.97 -7.93
C GLU A 45 9.20 2.71 -7.15
N ALA A 46 9.40 2.83 -5.83
CA ALA A 46 9.67 1.67 -4.96
C ALA A 46 8.52 0.66 -4.97
N LEU A 47 7.27 1.15 -4.94
CA LEU A 47 6.08 0.32 -5.05
C LEU A 47 6.03 -0.40 -6.42
N GLY A 48 6.29 0.34 -7.51
CA GLY A 48 6.34 -0.22 -8.87
C GLY A 48 7.39 -1.32 -9.02
N ARG A 49 8.62 -1.08 -8.53
CA ARG A 49 9.70 -2.07 -8.52
C ARG A 49 9.34 -3.35 -7.75
N THR A 50 8.64 -3.20 -6.62
CA THR A 50 8.17 -4.34 -5.81
C THR A 50 7.12 -5.17 -6.56
N GLY A 51 6.19 -4.50 -7.25
CA GLY A 51 5.20 -5.17 -8.11
C GLY A 51 5.85 -5.96 -9.25
N GLN A 52 6.82 -5.36 -9.95
CA GLN A 52 7.55 -6.02 -11.04
C GLN A 52 8.28 -7.29 -10.57
N ARG A 53 8.95 -7.23 -9.41
CA ARG A 53 9.63 -8.39 -8.82
C ARG A 53 8.67 -9.52 -8.44
N LEU A 54 7.46 -9.17 -7.98
CA LEU A 54 6.40 -10.14 -7.71
C LEU A 54 5.95 -10.82 -9.00
N ASP A 55 5.70 -10.05 -10.06
CA ASP A 55 5.30 -10.58 -11.38
C ASP A 55 6.36 -11.50 -11.98
N GLU A 56 7.65 -11.16 -11.83
CA GLU A 56 8.76 -12.02 -12.21
C GLU A 56 8.76 -13.35 -11.46
N CYS A 57 8.52 -13.32 -10.14
CA CYS A 57 8.43 -14.54 -9.34
C CYS A 57 7.26 -15.41 -9.80
N LEU A 58 6.09 -14.82 -10.07
CA LEU A 58 4.91 -15.55 -10.54
C LEU A 58 5.15 -16.20 -11.91
N ARG A 59 5.73 -15.47 -12.87
CA ARG A 59 6.14 -16.03 -14.17
C ARG A 59 7.10 -17.20 -14.01
N LYS A 60 8.08 -17.07 -13.11
CA LYS A 60 9.04 -18.13 -12.83
C LYS A 60 8.38 -19.36 -12.17
N LEU A 61 7.40 -19.16 -11.27
CA LEU A 61 6.64 -20.27 -10.67
C LEU A 61 5.85 -21.05 -11.73
N MET A 62 5.19 -20.35 -12.65
CA MET A 62 4.47 -21.00 -13.75
C MET A 62 5.41 -21.84 -14.63
N ALA A 63 6.57 -21.28 -15.00
CA ALA A 63 7.57 -22.00 -15.80
C ALA A 63 8.13 -23.23 -15.07
N LEU A 64 8.42 -23.11 -13.76
CA LEU A 64 8.88 -24.23 -12.95
C LEU A 64 7.81 -25.30 -12.79
N GLU A 65 6.54 -24.92 -12.67
CA GLU A 65 5.43 -25.86 -12.58
C GLU A 65 5.28 -26.71 -13.85
N GLU A 66 5.39 -26.10 -15.03
CA GLU A 66 5.36 -26.84 -16.30
C GLU A 66 6.59 -27.77 -16.45
N ARG A 67 7.77 -27.32 -16.02
CA ARG A 67 8.98 -28.17 -16.02
C ARG A 67 8.86 -29.36 -15.06
N ILE A 68 8.32 -29.14 -13.86
CA ILE A 68 8.06 -30.20 -12.88
C ILE A 68 7.14 -31.26 -13.49
N LYS A 69 6.03 -30.85 -14.13
CA LYS A 69 5.10 -31.78 -14.80
C LYS A 69 5.77 -32.58 -15.91
N ALA A 70 6.61 -31.93 -16.73
CA ALA A 70 7.32 -32.61 -17.81
C ALA A 70 8.25 -33.72 -17.29
N VAL A 71 9.03 -33.43 -16.25
CA VAL A 71 9.96 -34.40 -15.64
C VAL A 71 9.21 -35.51 -14.89
N GLU A 72 8.07 -35.19 -14.26
CA GLU A 72 7.23 -36.16 -13.56
C GLU A 72 6.67 -37.23 -14.53
N VAL A 73 6.28 -36.84 -15.75
CA VAL A 73 5.82 -37.77 -16.80
C VAL A 73 6.95 -38.68 -17.29
N GLU A 74 8.18 -38.18 -17.39
CA GLU A 74 9.33 -38.93 -17.93
C GLU A 74 9.88 -40.01 -16.95
N THR A 75 9.40 -40.06 -15.70
CA THR A 75 9.65 -41.13 -14.70
C THR A 75 11.15 -41.48 -14.48
N ARG A 76 12.09 -40.56 -14.71
CA ARG A 76 13.54 -40.88 -14.71
C ARG A 76 14.45 -40.03 -13.83
N GLY A 77 13.93 -39.08 -13.06
CA GLY A 77 14.80 -38.15 -12.32
C GLY A 77 14.25 -37.68 -10.99
N VAL A 78 14.09 -38.55 -9.99
CA VAL A 78 13.67 -38.13 -8.62
C VAL A 78 14.56 -37.00 -8.08
N LYS A 79 15.88 -37.09 -8.32
CA LYS A 79 16.84 -36.06 -7.90
C LYS A 79 16.61 -34.72 -8.62
N GLU A 80 16.36 -34.75 -9.93
CA GLU A 80 16.08 -33.56 -10.72
C GLU A 80 14.74 -32.92 -10.33
N LEU A 81 13.71 -33.75 -10.17
CA LEU A 81 12.38 -33.33 -9.74
C LEU A 81 12.44 -32.68 -8.36
N ASN A 82 13.19 -33.25 -7.41
CA ASN A 82 13.40 -32.64 -6.10
C ASN A 82 14.16 -31.31 -6.17
N ALA A 83 15.15 -31.18 -7.06
CA ALA A 83 15.84 -29.91 -7.28
C ALA A 83 14.88 -28.84 -7.83
N LEU A 84 14.02 -29.18 -8.79
CA LEU A 84 12.99 -28.29 -9.34
C LEU A 84 11.95 -27.90 -8.29
N ILE A 85 11.49 -28.84 -7.46
CA ILE A 85 10.58 -28.58 -6.34
C ILE A 85 11.24 -27.64 -5.32
N GLY A 86 12.52 -27.84 -5.03
CA GLY A 86 13.30 -26.96 -4.17
C GLY A 86 13.36 -25.54 -4.73
N GLU A 87 13.70 -25.39 -6.01
CA GLU A 87 13.73 -24.08 -6.68
C GLU A 87 12.35 -23.41 -6.68
N PHE A 88 11.29 -24.16 -6.99
CA PHE A 88 9.91 -23.69 -6.95
C PHE A 88 9.55 -23.13 -5.58
N ASN A 89 9.85 -23.89 -4.52
CA ASN A 89 9.55 -23.47 -3.15
C ASN A 89 10.33 -22.21 -2.74
N ASN A 90 11.60 -22.09 -3.16
CA ASN A 90 12.40 -20.89 -2.90
C ASN A 90 11.84 -19.65 -3.63
N VAL A 91 11.43 -19.78 -4.89
CA VAL A 91 10.80 -18.68 -5.64
C VAL A 91 9.45 -18.31 -5.02
N ARG A 92 8.70 -19.29 -4.53
CA ARG A 92 7.42 -19.08 -3.85
C ARG A 92 7.60 -18.23 -2.59
N GLU A 93 8.62 -18.52 -1.78
CA GLU A 93 8.92 -17.75 -0.56
C GLU A 93 9.30 -16.29 -0.89
N LYS A 94 10.03 -16.06 -1.99
CA LYS A 94 10.30 -14.71 -2.50
C LYS A 94 9.02 -14.00 -2.95
N ALA A 95 8.12 -14.68 -3.66
CA ALA A 95 6.84 -14.11 -4.08
C ALA A 95 5.99 -13.67 -2.87
N ILE A 96 5.92 -14.49 -1.82
CA ILE A 96 5.19 -14.16 -0.59
C ILE A 96 5.80 -12.91 0.07
N THR A 97 7.13 -12.83 0.11
CA THR A 97 7.85 -11.69 0.68
C THR A 97 7.54 -10.40 -0.08
N TYR A 98 7.61 -10.42 -1.42
CA TYR A 98 7.29 -9.25 -2.23
C TYR A 98 5.82 -8.85 -2.17
N LEU A 99 4.90 -9.81 -2.08
CA LEU A 99 3.49 -9.52 -1.86
C LEU A 99 3.28 -8.83 -0.50
N HIS A 100 3.97 -9.28 0.54
CA HIS A 100 3.91 -8.63 1.86
C HIS A 100 4.44 -7.18 1.81
N TYR A 101 5.57 -6.95 1.15
CA TYR A 101 6.09 -5.59 0.95
C TYR A 101 5.13 -4.70 0.17
N LEU A 102 4.49 -5.25 -0.87
CA LEU A 102 3.50 -4.52 -1.67
C LEU A 102 2.30 -4.09 -0.82
N ILE A 103 1.85 -4.94 0.10
CA ILE A 103 0.77 -4.63 1.05
C ILE A 103 1.20 -3.50 1.99
N ILE A 104 2.37 -3.64 2.65
CA ILE A 104 2.90 -2.62 3.58
C ILE A 104 3.04 -1.26 2.89
N HIS A 105 3.61 -1.24 1.68
CA HIS A 105 3.80 0.01 0.93
C HIS A 105 2.48 0.66 0.52
N ARG A 106 1.46 -0.13 0.16
CA ARG A 106 0.12 0.38 -0.14
C ARG A 106 -0.53 0.99 1.11
N GLU A 107 -0.44 0.31 2.25
CA GLU A 107 -0.98 0.80 3.52
C GLU A 107 -0.30 2.10 3.98
N ALA A 108 1.02 2.20 3.79
CA ALA A 108 1.80 3.40 4.09
C ALA A 108 1.42 4.63 3.24
N ILE A 109 0.78 4.42 2.08
CA ILE A 109 0.28 5.47 1.19
C ILE A 109 -1.24 5.68 1.38
N GLY A 110 -1.86 5.02 2.36
CA GLY A 110 -3.26 5.21 2.75
C GLY A 110 -4.25 4.25 2.08
N PHE A 111 -3.77 3.31 1.28
CA PHE A 111 -4.59 2.26 0.67
C PHE A 111 -4.75 1.10 1.69
N ARG A 112 -5.84 1.11 2.48
CA ARG A 112 -6.12 0.10 3.52
C ARG A 112 -7.07 -1.00 3.04
N ARG A 113 -6.80 -2.25 3.44
CA ARG A 113 -7.58 -3.48 3.16
C ARG A 113 -7.86 -3.74 1.67
N HIS A 114 -7.06 -4.62 1.06
CA HIS A 114 -7.24 -5.05 -0.33
C HIS A 114 -7.44 -6.57 -0.46
N PRO A 115 -8.65 -7.08 -0.22
CA PRO A 115 -8.97 -8.49 -0.54
C PRO A 115 -8.78 -8.80 -2.04
N ILE A 116 -8.69 -7.78 -2.90
CA ILE A 116 -8.41 -7.95 -4.33
C ILE A 116 -6.95 -8.38 -4.60
N LEU A 117 -5.99 -8.10 -3.72
CA LEU A 117 -4.59 -8.46 -3.92
C LEU A 117 -4.38 -9.98 -3.88
N GLU A 118 -5.06 -10.69 -2.98
CA GLU A 118 -5.03 -12.16 -2.92
C GLU A 118 -5.60 -12.80 -4.19
N LYS A 119 -6.60 -12.15 -4.81
CA LYS A 119 -7.18 -12.58 -6.09
C LYS A 119 -6.26 -12.29 -7.27
N MET A 120 -5.62 -11.12 -7.29
CA MET A 120 -4.73 -10.70 -8.38
C MET A 120 -3.41 -11.47 -8.36
N TYR A 121 -2.82 -11.68 -7.19
CA TYR A 121 -1.52 -12.33 -7.01
C TYR A 121 -1.69 -13.72 -6.41
N ARG A 122 -2.29 -14.64 -7.17
CA ARG A 122 -2.51 -16.00 -6.72
C ARG A 122 -1.20 -16.79 -6.71
N ILE A 123 -0.55 -16.86 -5.55
CA ILE A 123 0.67 -17.63 -5.36
C ILE A 123 0.30 -19.13 -5.18
N PRO A 124 0.87 -20.06 -5.97
CA PRO A 124 0.58 -21.49 -5.84
C PRO A 124 1.04 -22.07 -4.50
N ALA A 125 0.47 -23.22 -4.11
CA ALA A 125 0.80 -23.89 -2.85
C ALA A 125 2.23 -24.46 -2.85
N LYS A 126 2.82 -24.64 -1.67
CA LYS A 126 4.15 -25.25 -1.50
C LYS A 126 4.09 -26.72 -1.96
N LYS A 127 5.08 -27.17 -2.73
CA LYS A 127 5.18 -28.57 -3.19
C LYS A 127 6.03 -29.38 -2.21
N LYS A 128 5.65 -30.64 -1.97
CA LYS A 128 6.41 -31.57 -1.12
C LYS A 128 7.50 -32.24 -1.97
N PRO A 129 8.76 -32.29 -1.50
CA PRO A 129 9.77 -33.10 -2.17
C PRO A 129 9.40 -34.59 -2.09
N LEU A 130 9.83 -35.35 -3.08
CA LEU A 130 9.68 -36.81 -3.11
C LEU A 130 10.83 -37.44 -2.30
N CYS A 131 10.50 -38.38 -1.42
CA CYS A 131 11.47 -39.13 -0.61
C CYS A 131 12.01 -40.35 -1.36
#